data_AF-A0A202E3N0-F1
#
_entry.id   AF-A0A202E3N0-F1
#
_cell.length_a   1.000
_cell.length_b   1.000
_cell.length_c   1.000
_cell.angle_alpha   90.00
_cell.angle_beta   90.00
_cell.angle_gamma   90.00
#
_symmetry.space_group_name_H-M   'P 1'
#
loop_
_entity.id
_entity.type
_entity.pdbx_description
1 polymer ?
#
loop_
_entity_poly.entity_id
_entity_poly.type
_entity_poly.pdbx_seq_one_letter_code
_entity_poly.pdbx_strand_id
1 'polypeptide(L)'
;MGFSNGWETAYQNNQHMSVWPWADLISYVMRYCRPQDKKLNVLELGCGAGANIPFFETLNVDYHAIEGSRTAVDSLHQKFPHLAKNIICDDFTKNIPFKKSFDLIFDRSALTHNI
;
A
#
# COMPACT_ATOMS: atom_id res chain seq x y z
N MET A 1 -7.72 -18.13 -6.16
CA MET A 1 -6.88 -17.08 -6.72
C MET A 1 -6.25 -16.34 -5.56
N GLY A 2 -4.95 -16.07 -5.60
CA GLY A 2 -4.17 -15.44 -4.52
C GLY A 2 -2.98 -14.67 -5.06
N PHE A 3 -2.02 -14.36 -4.19
CA PHE A 3 -0.83 -13.63 -4.58
C PHE A 3 -0.04 -14.34 -5.70
N SER A 4 0.35 -13.57 -6.72
CA SER A 4 1.15 -14.06 -7.85
C SER A 4 2.65 -13.94 -7.57
N ASN A 5 3.33 -15.09 -7.51
CA ASN A 5 4.78 -15.15 -7.30
C ASN A 5 5.60 -14.39 -8.37
N GLY A 6 5.02 -14.08 -9.52
CA GLY A 6 5.69 -13.27 -10.55
C GLY A 6 6.07 -11.87 -10.06
N TRP A 7 5.29 -11.28 -9.12
CA TRP A 7 5.61 -9.99 -8.53
C TRP A 7 6.85 -10.04 -7.64
N GLU A 8 6.99 -11.08 -6.82
CA GLU A 8 8.20 -11.30 -6.00
C GLU A 8 9.45 -11.35 -6.90
N THR A 9 9.39 -12.11 -8.00
CA THR A 9 10.49 -12.17 -8.98
C THR A 9 10.76 -10.81 -9.64
N ALA A 10 9.73 -10.04 -9.98
CA ALA A 10 9.90 -8.70 -10.57
C ALA A 10 10.61 -7.75 -9.59
N TYR A 11 10.22 -7.75 -8.31
CA TYR A 11 10.84 -6.90 -7.30
C TYR A 11 12.29 -7.29 -6.99
N GLN A 12 12.61 -8.59 -6.93
CA GLN A 12 13.99 -9.07 -6.80
C GLN A 12 14.89 -8.59 -7.95
N ASN A 13 14.31 -8.45 -9.15
CA ASN A 13 15.01 -7.94 -10.34
C ASN A 13 14.98 -6.41 -10.48
N ASN A 14 14.50 -5.67 -9.46
CA ASN A 14 14.32 -4.21 -9.50
C ASN A 14 13.45 -3.71 -10.67
N GLN A 15 12.50 -4.54 -11.13
CA GLN A 15 11.55 -4.17 -12.17
C GLN A 15 10.29 -3.57 -11.55
N HIS A 16 9.58 -2.73 -12.31
CA HIS A 16 8.32 -2.11 -11.87
C HIS A 16 8.41 -1.26 -10.59
N MET A 17 9.55 -0.61 -10.35
CA MET A 17 9.79 0.30 -9.22
C MET A 17 9.14 1.68 -9.44
N SER A 18 7.82 1.73 -9.56
CA SER A 18 7.09 3.00 -9.58
C SER A 18 7.19 3.64 -8.19
N VAL A 19 7.86 4.79 -8.11
CA VAL A 19 8.10 5.51 -6.84
C VAL A 19 7.35 6.83 -6.73
N TRP A 20 6.59 7.21 -7.76
CA TRP A 20 5.79 8.42 -7.77
C TRP A 20 4.32 8.10 -7.51
N PRO A 21 3.65 8.87 -6.64
CA PRO A 21 2.26 8.65 -6.31
C PRO A 21 1.36 8.86 -7.54
N TRP A 22 0.24 8.14 -7.56
CA TRP A 22 -0.71 8.24 -8.66
C TRP A 22 -1.56 9.51 -8.55
N ALA A 23 -1.54 10.36 -9.59
CA ALA A 23 -2.21 11.66 -9.59
C ALA A 23 -3.73 11.57 -9.33
N ASP A 24 -4.40 10.54 -9.83
CA ASP A 24 -5.84 10.38 -9.61
C ASP A 24 -6.14 9.99 -8.16
N LEU A 25 -5.31 9.13 -7.55
CA LEU A 25 -5.43 8.80 -6.12
C LEU A 25 -5.32 10.08 -5.28
N ILE A 26 -4.30 10.91 -5.53
CA ILE A 26 -4.14 12.19 -4.83
C ILE A 26 -5.41 13.03 -4.99
N SER A 27 -5.89 13.18 -6.23
CA SER A 27 -7.06 14.00 -6.55
C SER A 27 -8.32 13.50 -5.83
N TYR A 28 -8.55 12.19 -5.80
CA TYR A 28 -9.70 11.58 -5.15
C TYR A 28 -9.63 11.67 -3.62
N VAL A 29 -8.46 11.42 -3.02
CA VAL A 29 -8.26 11.55 -1.58
C VAL A 29 -8.53 12.98 -1.13
N MET A 30 -7.94 13.97 -1.80
CA MET A 30 -8.12 15.38 -1.44
C MET A 30 -9.57 15.85 -1.63
N ARG A 31 -10.27 15.36 -2.67
CA ARG A 31 -11.65 15.76 -2.97
C ARG A 31 -12.68 15.11 -2.04
N TYR A 32 -12.56 13.80 -1.82
CA TYR A 32 -13.61 13.00 -1.18
C TYR A 32 -13.32 12.62 0.27
N CYS A 33 -12.06 12.37 0.61
CA CYS A 33 -11.70 11.95 1.97
C CYS A 33 -11.41 13.15 2.89
N ARG A 34 -10.99 14.28 2.32
CA ARG A 34 -10.69 15.53 3.05
C ARG A 34 -9.83 15.29 4.31
N PRO A 35 -8.62 14.74 4.15
CA PRO A 35 -7.74 14.35 5.26
C PRO A 35 -7.34 15.50 6.20
N GLN A 36 -7.56 16.76 5.80
CA GLN A 36 -7.37 17.94 6.62
C GLN A 36 -8.42 18.11 7.74
N ASP A 37 -9.62 17.55 7.58
CA ASP A 37 -10.74 17.76 8.51
C ASP A 37 -10.72 16.76 9.67
N LYS A 38 -10.14 15.57 9.47
CA LYS A 38 -10.03 14.50 10.47
C LYS A 38 -8.88 13.55 10.16
N LYS A 39 -8.37 12.87 11.19
CA LYS A 39 -7.42 11.76 11.02
C LYS A 39 -8.14 10.55 10.40
N LEU A 40 -7.62 10.05 9.29
CA LEU A 40 -8.18 8.90 8.56
C LEU A 40 -7.39 7.63 8.82
N ASN A 41 -8.06 6.48 8.93
CA ASN A 41 -7.43 5.18 8.80
C ASN A 41 -7.41 4.76 7.32
N VAL A 42 -6.23 4.53 6.77
CA VAL A 42 -6.03 4.21 5.34
C VAL A 42 -5.48 2.80 5.20
N LEU A 43 -6.03 2.02 4.27
CA LEU A 43 -5.52 0.72 3.84
C LEU A 43 -5.24 0.72 2.34
N GLU A 44 -3.99 0.46 1.97
CA GLU A 44 -3.57 0.18 0.59
C GLU A 44 -3.44 -1.33 0.36
N LEU A 45 -4.13 -1.84 -0.67
CA LEU A 45 -4.02 -3.23 -1.12
C LEU A 45 -2.98 -3.32 -2.24
N GLY A 46 -1.92 -4.09 -2.02
CA GLY A 46 -0.80 -4.24 -2.96
C GLY A 46 0.00 -2.94 -3.13
N CYS A 47 0.65 -2.47 -2.05
CA CYS A 47 1.40 -1.21 -2.10
C CYS A 47 2.67 -1.25 -2.95
N GLY A 48 3.13 -2.45 -3.34
CA GLY A 48 4.30 -2.64 -4.19
C GLY A 48 5.55 -1.95 -3.66
N ALA A 49 6.19 -1.12 -4.49
CA ALA A 49 7.37 -0.33 -4.11
C ALA A 49 7.05 0.90 -3.24
N GLY A 50 5.80 1.08 -2.80
CA GLY A 50 5.39 2.15 -1.88
C GLY A 50 5.25 3.53 -2.54
N ALA A 51 4.83 3.59 -3.80
CA ALA A 51 4.71 4.83 -4.57
C ALA A 51 3.84 5.90 -3.88
N ASN A 52 2.81 5.47 -3.15
CA ASN A 52 1.84 6.36 -2.51
C ASN A 52 2.22 6.72 -1.07
N ILE A 53 3.21 6.05 -0.46
CA ILE A 53 3.62 6.30 0.94
C ILE A 53 4.01 7.78 1.16
N PRO A 54 4.87 8.41 0.32
CA PRO A 54 5.26 9.79 0.54
C PRO A 54 4.07 10.75 0.54
N PHE A 55 3.04 10.48 -0.28
CA PHE A 55 1.83 11.30 -0.27
C PHE A 55 1.09 11.18 1.06
N PHE A 56 0.86 9.96 1.56
CA PHE A 56 0.15 9.76 2.82
C PHE A 56 0.97 10.21 4.05
N GLU A 57 2.30 10.16 4.02
CA GLU A 57 3.15 10.73 5.08
C GLU A 57 2.99 12.25 5.21
N THR A 58 2.70 12.97 4.11
CA THR A 58 2.42 14.41 4.17
C THR A 58 1.05 14.74 4.76
N LEU A 59 0.20 13.73 4.95
CA LEU A 59 -1.14 13.85 5.50
C LEU A 59 -1.18 13.32 6.94
N ASN A 60 -2.07 13.88 7.76
CA ASN A 60 -2.30 13.37 9.11
C ASN A 60 -3.21 12.12 9.07
N VAL A 61 -2.70 11.02 8.53
CA VAL A 61 -3.42 9.74 8.41
C VAL A 61 -2.71 8.60 9.15
N ASP A 62 -3.46 7.55 9.45
CA ASP A 62 -2.95 6.29 9.97
C ASP A 62 -2.89 5.27 8.82
N TYR A 63 -1.77 5.27 8.11
CA TYR A 63 -1.56 4.49 6.88
C TYR A 63 -1.14 3.04 7.19
N HIS A 64 -1.79 2.11 6.49
CA HIS A 64 -1.55 0.67 6.53
C HIS A 64 -1.51 0.12 5.11
N ALA A 65 -0.74 -0.94 4.91
CA ALA A 65 -0.64 -1.59 3.62
C ALA A 65 -0.46 -3.11 3.75
N ILE A 66 -0.90 -3.82 2.72
CA ILE A 66 -0.61 -5.24 2.53
C ILE A 66 0.08 -5.42 1.19
N GLU A 67 1.18 -6.16 1.16
CA GLU A 67 1.90 -6.51 -0.07
C GLU A 67 2.34 -7.98 0.01
N GLY A 68 2.10 -8.77 -1.03
CA GLY A 68 2.45 -10.20 -0.99
C GLY A 68 3.93 -10.47 -1.22
N SER A 69 4.64 -9.53 -1.87
CA SER A 69 6.09 -9.62 -2.09
C SER A 69 6.88 -9.35 -0.81
N ARG A 70 7.62 -10.35 -0.32
CA ARG A 70 8.52 -10.20 0.83
C ARG A 70 9.64 -9.22 0.49
N THR A 71 10.18 -9.30 -0.72
CA THR A 71 11.26 -8.39 -1.16
C THR A 71 10.80 -6.93 -1.13
N ALA A 72 9.57 -6.66 -1.59
CA ALA A 72 9.03 -5.30 -1.55
C ALA A 72 8.81 -4.82 -0.11
N VAL A 73 8.21 -5.66 0.74
CA VAL A 73 7.96 -5.32 2.15
C VAL A 73 9.26 -5.07 2.91
N ASP A 74 10.28 -5.91 2.75
CA ASP A 74 11.57 -5.74 3.42
C ASP A 74 12.25 -4.44 2.98
N SER A 75 12.17 -4.10 1.67
CA SER A 75 12.66 -2.82 1.15
C SER A 75 11.91 -1.63 1.75
N LEU A 76 10.58 -1.73 1.88
CA LEU A 76 9.75 -0.70 2.49
C LEU A 76 10.03 -0.54 3.98
N HIS A 77 10.28 -1.63 4.71
CA HIS A 77 10.63 -1.58 6.14
C HIS A 77 11.99 -0.91 6.35
N GLN A 78 12.94 -1.08 5.43
CA GLN A 78 14.21 -0.35 5.47
C GLN A 78 14.03 1.14 5.16
N LYS A 79 13.19 1.47 4.16
CA LYS A 79 12.96 2.86 3.73
C LYS A 79 12.07 3.65 4.69
N PHE A 80 11.08 3.00 5.29
CA PHE A 80 10.07 3.58 6.18
C PHE A 80 9.96 2.77 7.49
N PRO A 81 10.99 2.75 8.35
CA PRO A 81 11.03 1.87 9.52
C PRO A 81 9.91 2.13 10.53
N HIS A 82 9.39 3.36 10.58
CA HIS A 82 8.26 3.72 11.45
C HIS A 82 6.92 3.11 10.98
N LEU A 83 6.82 2.68 9.71
CA LEU A 83 5.66 1.98 9.15
C LEU A 83 5.82 0.46 9.16
N ALA A 84 6.92 -0.10 9.66
CA ALA A 84 7.18 -1.54 9.58
C ALA A 84 6.10 -2.41 10.23
N LYS A 85 5.41 -1.88 11.25
CA LYS A 85 4.27 -2.56 11.89
C LYS A 85 2.95 -2.44 11.11
N ASN A 86 2.86 -1.48 10.21
CA ASN A 86 1.66 -1.13 9.45
C ASN A 86 1.69 -1.66 8.02
N ILE A 87 2.86 -2.03 7.50
CA ILE A 87 3.06 -2.65 6.19
C ILE A 87 3.26 -4.15 6.41
N ILE A 88 2.27 -4.96 6.06
CA ILE A 88 2.27 -6.39 6.32
C ILE A 88 2.53 -7.18 5.04
N CYS A 89 3.44 -8.16 5.13
CA CYS A 89 3.64 -9.15 4.07
C CYS A 89 2.60 -10.27 4.20
N ASP A 90 1.55 -10.21 3.39
CA ASP A 90 0.47 -11.21 3.36
C ASP A 90 -0.28 -11.16 2.02
N ASP A 91 -1.11 -12.18 1.76
CA ASP A 91 -2.02 -12.25 0.64
C ASP A 91 -3.37 -11.60 1.04
N PHE A 92 -3.56 -10.35 0.63
CA PHE A 92 -4.77 -9.59 0.97
C PHE A 92 -6.08 -10.21 0.47
N THR A 93 -6.02 -11.15 -0.48
CA THR A 93 -7.21 -11.88 -0.95
C THR A 93 -7.66 -12.97 0.03
N LYS A 94 -6.78 -13.39 0.94
CA LYS A 94 -7.04 -14.41 1.95
C LYS A 94 -7.29 -13.81 3.31
N ASN A 95 -6.56 -12.74 3.65
CA ASN A 95 -6.54 -12.19 4.99
C ASN A 95 -6.29 -10.67 4.97
N ILE A 96 -7.01 -9.96 5.83
CA ILE A 96 -6.74 -8.55 6.14
C ILE A 96 -6.41 -8.49 7.64
N PRO A 97 -5.11 -8.61 8.03
CA PRO A 97 -4.69 -8.83 9.42
C PRO A 97 -4.76 -7.59 10.32
N PHE A 98 -5.70 -6.68 10.07
CA PHE A 98 -5.89 -5.48 10.87
C PHE A 98 -7.19 -5.55 11.66
N LYS A 99 -7.10 -5.42 12.99
CA LYS A 99 -8.27 -5.35 13.88
C LYS A 99 -8.78 -3.91 14.02
N LYS A 100 -9.03 -3.25 12.89
CA LYS A 100 -9.52 -1.87 12.84
C LYS A 100 -10.38 -1.61 11.61
N SER A 101 -11.22 -0.59 11.69
CA SER A 101 -11.98 -0.08 10.54
C SER A 101 -11.15 0.94 9.76
N PHE A 102 -11.37 1.02 8.45
CA PHE A 102 -10.71 1.95 7.55
C PHE A 102 -11.70 2.95 6.97
N ASP A 103 -11.30 4.23 6.94
CA ASP A 103 -12.06 5.31 6.29
C ASP A 103 -11.83 5.31 4.77
N LEU A 104 -10.66 4.84 4.34
CA LEU A 104 -10.25 4.73 2.94
C LEU A 104 -9.57 3.39 2.72
N ILE A 105 -10.08 2.63 1.76
CA ILE A 105 -9.42 1.44 1.21
C ILE A 105 -9.28 1.65 -0.28
N PHE A 106 -8.08 1.43 -0.82
CA PHE A 106 -7.86 1.55 -2.25
C PHE A 106 -6.91 0.48 -2.77
N ASP A 107 -7.06 0.21 -4.05
CA ASP A 107 -6.24 -0.67 -4.86
C ASP A 107 -5.74 0.13 -6.07
N ARG A 108 -4.49 -0.09 -6.46
CA ARG A 108 -3.99 0.37 -7.75
C ARG A 108 -3.47 -0.82 -8.54
N SER A 109 -4.42 -1.51 -9.19
CA SER A 109 -4.18 -2.63 -10.08
C SER A 109 -3.73 -3.93 -9.38
N ALA A 110 -3.61 -4.02 -8.06
CA ALA A 110 -3.23 -5.29 -7.44
C ALA A 110 -4.32 -6.35 -7.61
N LEU A 111 -5.60 -5.97 -7.51
CA LEU A 111 -6.75 -6.86 -7.72
C LEU A 111 -6.77 -7.52 -9.10
N THR A 112 -6.29 -6.85 -10.14
CA THR A 112 -6.31 -7.36 -11.53
C THR A 112 -5.13 -8.26 -11.86
N HIS A 113 -4.16 -8.42 -10.96
CA HIS A 113 -2.95 -9.23 -11.18
C HIS A 113 -2.82 -10.44 -10.24
N ASN A 114 -3.80 -10.65 -9.37
CA ASN A 114 -3.89 -11.86 -8.55
C ASN A 114 -4.53 -12.99 -9.36
N ILE A 115 -3.96 -14.21 -9.27
CA ILE A 115 -4.32 -15.38 -10.09
C ILE A 115 -4.68 -16.56 -9.20
#